data_AF-A0A6N7PW17-F1
#
_entry.id   AF-A0A6N7PW17-F1
#
_cell.length_a   1.000
_cell.length_b   1.000
_cell.length_c   1.000
_cell.angle_alpha   90.00
_cell.angle_beta   90.00
_cell.angle_gamma   90.00
#
_symmetry.space_group_name_H-M   'P 1'
#
loop_
_entity.id
_entity.type
_entity.pdbx_description
1 polymer ?
#
loop_
_entity_poly.entity_id
_entity_poly.type
_entity_poly.pdbx_seq_one_letter_code
_entity_poly.pdbx_strand_id
1 'polypeptide(L)'
;MVRRMATKEELVQTVKGIVKHWRDGQLDVAYQGYRDLFSSPEFGQHRPEDQRSALRLMIMAKGAPNPDRPTEPMIEAHRAAVSPLTDLVSNHGDPADHEMLGVCHVVLGNMESASAIFRAGLAIERQRNPQSDLCGSLMKRISLI
;
A
#
# COMPACT_ATOMS: atom_id res chain seq x y z
N MET A 1 17.86 13.57 14.38
CA MET A 1 17.10 13.04 15.53
C MET A 1 15.81 12.47 14.98
N VAL A 2 15.68 11.15 14.89
CA VAL A 2 14.48 10.50 14.33
C VAL A 2 13.37 10.65 15.38
N ARG A 3 12.29 11.36 15.03
CA ARG A 3 11.12 11.52 15.90
C ARG A 3 10.50 10.13 16.07
N ARG A 4 10.48 9.59 17.30
CA ARG A 4 9.76 8.34 17.60
C ARG A 4 8.28 8.53 17.28
N MET A 5 7.70 7.60 16.54
CA MET A 5 6.27 7.54 16.28
C MET A 5 5.72 6.32 17.02
N ALA A 6 5.38 6.49 18.30
CA ALA A 6 4.98 5.39 19.17
C ALA A 6 3.46 5.29 19.33
N THR A 7 2.74 6.40 19.14
CA THR A 7 1.30 6.49 19.38
C THR A 7 0.50 6.58 18.08
N LYS A 8 -0.77 6.18 18.15
CA LYS A 8 -1.73 6.36 17.04
C LYS A 8 -1.86 7.83 16.63
N GLU A 9 -1.83 8.75 17.60
CA GLU A 9 -1.96 10.18 17.34
C GLU A 9 -0.76 10.70 16.53
N GLU A 10 0.45 10.27 16.87
CA GLU A 10 1.66 10.60 16.11
C GLU A 10 1.59 10.03 14.69
N LEU A 11 1.13 8.78 14.51
CA LEU A 11 0.90 8.21 13.19
C LEU A 11 -0.07 9.08 12.36
N VAL A 12 -1.21 9.46 12.94
CA VAL A 12 -2.18 10.32 12.26
C VAL A 12 -1.58 11.67 11.89
N GLN A 13 -0.79 12.29 12.77
CA GLN A 13 -0.16 13.58 12.47
C GLN A 13 0.91 13.45 11.37
N THR A 14 1.72 12.39 11.40
CA THR A 14 2.69 12.09 10.34
C THR A 14 2.00 11.92 9.00
N VAL A 15 0.97 11.07 8.93
CA VAL A 15 0.19 10.84 7.70
C VAL A 15 -0.48 12.13 7.21
N LYS A 16 -1.03 12.96 8.10
CA LYS A 16 -1.60 14.27 7.72
C LYS A 16 -0.56 15.18 7.07
N GLY A 17 0.66 15.21 7.59
CA GLY A 17 1.77 15.95 7.00
C GLY A 17 2.09 15.48 5.58
N ILE A 18 2.20 14.16 5.40
CA ILE A 18 2.46 13.54 4.10
C ILE A 18 1.33 13.87 3.09
N VAL A 19 0.07 13.70 3.50
CA VAL A 19 -1.10 13.97 2.65
C VAL A 19 -1.20 15.46 2.29
N LYS A 20 -0.74 16.37 3.14
CA LYS A 20 -0.66 17.79 2.79
C LYS A 20 0.29 18.01 1.60
N HIS A 21 1.51 17.46 1.65
CA HIS A 21 2.44 17.53 0.51
C HIS A 21 1.84 16.94 -0.77
N TRP A 22 1.11 15.83 -0.65
CA TRP A 22 0.38 15.24 -1.78
C TRP A 22 -0.62 16.22 -2.41
N ARG A 23 -1.45 16.86 -1.58
CA ARG A 23 -2.46 17.83 -2.03
C ARG A 23 -1.85 19.08 -2.64
N ASP A 24 -0.68 19.48 -2.16
CA ASP A 24 0.08 20.62 -2.67
C ASP A 24 0.86 20.27 -3.96
N GLY A 25 0.71 19.04 -4.49
CA GLY A 25 1.38 18.58 -5.70
C GLY A 25 2.85 18.19 -5.51
N GLN A 26 3.34 18.20 -4.27
CA GLN A 26 4.72 17.86 -3.90
C GLN A 26 4.87 16.34 -3.76
N LEU A 27 4.63 15.62 -4.85
CA LEU A 27 4.51 14.15 -4.83
C LEU A 27 5.80 13.45 -4.40
N ASP A 28 6.98 13.92 -4.84
CA ASP A 28 8.26 13.32 -4.43
C ASP A 28 8.48 13.42 -2.92
N VAL A 29 8.12 14.57 -2.32
CA VAL A 29 8.20 14.78 -0.85
C VAL A 29 7.21 13.87 -0.14
N ALA A 30 5.99 13.74 -0.67
CA ALA A 30 4.98 12.85 -0.10
C ALA A 30 5.44 11.37 -0.15
N TYR A 31 6.00 10.92 -1.26
CA TYR A 31 6.53 9.56 -1.40
C TYR A 31 7.73 9.30 -0.49
N GLN A 32 8.66 10.25 -0.36
CA GLN A 32 9.76 10.15 0.63
C GLN A 32 9.21 10.02 2.05
N GLY A 33 8.19 10.81 2.40
CA GLY A 33 7.52 10.70 3.70
C GLY A 33 6.87 9.33 3.94
N TYR A 34 6.22 8.76 2.92
CA TYR A 34 5.67 7.40 3.00
C TYR A 34 6.77 6.34 3.11
N ARG A 35 7.86 6.46 2.35
CA ARG A 35 9.03 5.56 2.45
C ARG A 35 9.58 5.54 3.87
N ASP A 36 9.80 6.71 4.46
CA ASP A 36 10.36 6.86 5.81
C ASP A 36 9.38 6.30 6.85
N LEU A 37 8.08 6.56 6.67
CA LEU A 37 7.03 6.02 7.53
C LEU A 37 6.99 4.48 7.50
N PHE A 38 6.95 3.87 6.32
CA PHE A 38 6.80 2.41 6.20
C PHE A 38 8.10 1.65 6.51
N SER A 39 9.26 2.31 6.43
CA SER A 39 10.55 1.74 6.84
C SER A 39 10.81 1.83 8.34
N SER A 40 9.98 2.57 9.09
CA SER A 40 10.12 2.72 10.53
C SER A 40 9.73 1.41 11.24
N PRO A 41 10.58 0.87 12.14
CA PRO A 41 10.24 -0.33 12.92
C PRO A 41 8.96 -0.18 13.76
N GLU A 42 8.64 1.05 14.16
CA GLU A 42 7.45 1.36 14.95
C GLU A 42 6.16 1.23 14.13
N PHE A 43 6.21 1.39 12.81
CA PHE A 43 5.02 1.30 11.97
C PHE A 43 4.35 -0.08 12.06
N GLY A 44 5.15 -1.15 12.03
CA GLY A 44 4.69 -2.53 12.16
C GLY A 44 4.11 -2.87 13.55
N GLN A 45 4.32 -2.00 14.55
CA GLN A 45 3.79 -2.19 15.91
C GLN A 45 2.39 -1.58 16.10
N HIS A 46 1.93 -0.76 15.15
CA HIS A 46 0.57 -0.23 15.18
C HIS A 46 -0.46 -1.32 14.89
N ARG A 47 -1.73 -1.06 15.24
CA ARG A 47 -2.80 -2.00 14.96
C ARG A 47 -2.98 -2.20 13.45
N PRO A 48 -3.34 -3.40 12.97
CA PRO A 48 -3.48 -3.68 11.54
C PRO A 48 -4.37 -2.68 10.79
N GLU A 49 -5.47 -2.23 11.39
CA GLU A 49 -6.38 -1.24 10.80
C GLU A 49 -5.74 0.14 10.60
N ASP A 50 -4.85 0.55 11.51
CA ASP A 50 -4.15 1.82 11.43
C ASP A 50 -3.06 1.74 10.34
N GLN A 51 -2.34 0.61 10.27
CA GLN A 51 -1.38 0.32 9.19
C GLN A 51 -2.06 0.33 7.82
N ARG A 52 -3.16 -0.43 7.65
CA ARG A 52 -3.95 -0.49 6.41
C ARG A 52 -4.39 0.90 5.95
N SER A 53 -4.88 1.72 6.88
CA SER A 53 -5.35 3.07 6.57
C SER A 53 -4.22 3.93 6.00
N ALA A 54 -3.02 3.88 6.60
CA ALA A 54 -1.86 4.62 6.11
C ALA A 54 -1.35 4.09 4.75
N LEU A 55 -1.21 2.77 4.59
CA LEU A 55 -0.77 2.13 3.33
C LEU A 55 -1.71 2.47 2.17
N ARG A 56 -3.03 2.39 2.42
CA ARG A 56 -4.06 2.69 1.42
C ARG A 56 -3.99 4.12 0.91
N LEU A 57 -3.62 5.08 1.76
CA LEU A 57 -3.49 6.49 1.38
C LEU A 57 -2.35 6.78 0.40
N MET A 58 -1.36 5.89 0.30
CA MET A 58 -0.35 5.94 -0.74
C MET A 58 -0.78 5.11 -1.96
N ILE A 59 -1.09 3.83 -1.74
CA ILE A 59 -1.19 2.83 -2.80
C ILE A 59 -2.45 3.03 -3.67
N MET A 60 -3.54 3.48 -3.05
CA MET A 60 -4.83 3.70 -3.72
C MET A 60 -5.13 5.19 -3.91
N ALA A 61 -4.10 6.04 -3.83
CA ALA A 61 -4.25 7.49 -3.94
C ALA A 61 -4.73 7.91 -5.33
N LYS A 62 -5.72 8.81 -5.37
CA LYS A 62 -6.10 9.47 -6.62
C LYS A 62 -5.04 10.50 -7.02
N GLY A 63 -4.76 10.58 -8.32
CA GLY A 63 -3.75 11.50 -8.86
C GLY A 63 -2.31 11.04 -8.64
N ALA A 64 -2.09 9.76 -8.30
CA ALA A 64 -0.77 9.18 -8.29
C ALA A 64 -0.14 9.22 -9.71
N PRO A 65 1.19 9.34 -9.83
CA PRO A 65 1.89 9.24 -11.11
C PRO A 65 1.55 7.94 -11.84
N ASN A 66 1.69 7.94 -13.17
CA ASN A 66 1.44 6.76 -13.98
C ASN A 66 2.35 5.60 -13.51
N PRO A 67 1.80 4.45 -13.08
CA PRO A 67 2.59 3.29 -12.68
C PRO A 67 3.49 2.74 -13.80
N ASP A 68 3.22 3.03 -15.09
CA ASP A 68 4.09 2.66 -16.21
C ASP A 68 5.38 3.50 -16.29
N ARG A 69 5.42 4.62 -15.55
CA ARG A 69 6.58 5.53 -15.49
C ARG A 69 6.77 5.99 -14.04
N PRO A 70 7.07 5.07 -13.12
CA PRO A 70 7.21 5.41 -11.71
C PRO A 70 8.47 6.26 -11.51
N THR A 71 8.37 7.26 -10.63
CA THR A 71 9.54 8.04 -10.19
C THR A 71 10.33 7.25 -9.15
N GLU A 72 11.61 7.57 -8.96
CA GLU A 72 12.44 6.89 -7.96
C GLU A 72 11.84 6.96 -6.54
N PRO A 73 11.34 8.13 -6.04
CA PRO A 73 10.69 8.18 -4.73
C PRO A 73 9.45 7.27 -4.64
N MET A 74 8.68 7.16 -5.72
CA MET A 74 7.52 6.26 -5.77
C MET A 74 7.93 4.79 -5.67
N ILE A 75 8.99 4.39 -6.39
CA ILE A 75 9.55 3.03 -6.32
C ILE A 75 10.01 2.72 -4.89
N GLU A 76 10.77 3.62 -4.27
CA GLU A 76 11.29 3.42 -2.91
C GLU A 76 10.16 3.29 -1.88
N ALA A 77 9.12 4.12 -1.97
CA ALA A 77 7.99 4.09 -1.06
C ALA A 77 7.18 2.78 -1.20
N HIS A 78 6.95 2.31 -2.45
CA HIS A 78 6.29 1.02 -2.68
C HIS A 78 7.14 -0.15 -2.20
N ARG A 79 8.47 -0.08 -2.37
CA ARG A 79 9.42 -1.07 -1.82
C ARG A 79 9.34 -1.14 -0.29
N ALA A 80 9.31 0.00 0.38
CA ALA A 80 9.16 0.08 1.84
C ALA A 80 7.82 -0.49 2.33
N ALA A 81 6.75 -0.35 1.55
CA ALA A 81 5.44 -0.89 1.88
C ALA A 81 5.31 -2.43 1.74
N VAL A 82 6.20 -3.10 1.00
CA VAL A 82 6.12 -4.55 0.75
C VAL A 82 6.18 -5.35 2.04
N SER A 83 7.13 -5.06 2.94
CA SER A 83 7.29 -5.81 4.19
C SER A 83 6.04 -5.74 5.08
N PRO A 84 5.53 -4.56 5.48
CA PRO A 84 4.34 -4.49 6.33
C PRO A 84 3.10 -5.09 5.66
N LEU A 85 2.94 -4.97 4.34
CA LEU A 85 1.84 -5.62 3.63
C LEU A 85 1.97 -7.15 3.59
N THR A 86 3.20 -7.66 3.45
CA THR A 86 3.46 -9.10 3.52
C THR A 86 3.08 -9.65 4.89
N ASP A 87 3.41 -8.93 5.97
CA ASP A 87 3.02 -9.29 7.32
C ASP A 87 1.49 -9.26 7.50
N LEU A 88 0.80 -8.24 6.97
CA LEU A 88 -0.67 -8.16 7.02
C LEU A 88 -1.33 -9.33 6.26
N VAL A 89 -0.87 -9.62 5.05
CA VAL A 89 -1.35 -10.75 4.24
C VAL A 89 -1.13 -12.07 4.97
N SER A 90 0.07 -12.28 5.53
CA SER A 90 0.43 -13.54 6.20
C SER A 90 -0.34 -13.76 7.49
N ASN A 91 -0.59 -12.70 8.28
CA ASN A 91 -1.21 -12.81 9.60
C ASN A 91 -2.74 -12.72 9.56
N HIS A 92 -3.33 -12.05 8.57
CA HIS A 92 -4.77 -11.79 8.53
C HIS A 92 -5.48 -12.34 7.29
N GLY A 93 -4.77 -12.55 6.18
CA GLY A 93 -5.35 -13.11 4.96
C GLY A 93 -6.47 -12.27 4.33
N ASP A 94 -6.53 -10.95 4.60
CA ASP A 94 -7.58 -10.10 4.03
C ASP A 94 -7.35 -9.90 2.52
N PRO A 95 -8.36 -10.09 1.66
CA PRO A 95 -8.23 -9.86 0.23
C PRO A 95 -7.83 -8.43 -0.16
N ALA A 96 -8.20 -7.42 0.64
CA ALA A 96 -7.80 -6.04 0.39
C ALA A 96 -6.30 -5.81 0.64
N ASP A 97 -5.70 -6.56 1.57
CA ASP A 97 -4.27 -6.52 1.82
C ASP A 97 -3.51 -7.14 0.64
N HIS A 98 -4.03 -8.22 0.06
CA HIS A 98 -3.51 -8.81 -1.18
C HIS A 98 -3.59 -7.82 -2.35
N GLU A 99 -4.70 -7.08 -2.47
CA GLU A 99 -4.82 -6.06 -3.50
C GLU A 99 -3.71 -5.00 -3.35
N MET A 100 -3.54 -4.43 -2.15
CA MET A 100 -2.50 -3.43 -1.90
C MET A 100 -1.09 -3.99 -2.18
N LEU A 101 -0.79 -5.20 -1.73
CA LEU A 101 0.50 -5.84 -1.96
C LEU A 101 0.77 -6.07 -3.45
N GLY A 102 -0.21 -6.57 -4.20
CA GLY A 102 -0.09 -6.77 -5.64
C GLY A 102 0.20 -5.46 -6.38
N VAL A 103 -0.41 -4.33 -5.97
CA VAL A 103 -0.11 -3.02 -6.56
C VAL A 103 1.35 -2.61 -6.33
N CYS A 104 1.89 -2.83 -5.14
CA CYS A 104 3.32 -2.61 -4.89
C CYS A 104 4.18 -3.41 -5.86
N HIS A 105 3.87 -4.68 -6.09
CA HIS A 105 4.63 -5.50 -7.04
C HIS A 105 4.49 -5.02 -8.50
N VAL A 106 3.34 -4.49 -8.91
CA VAL A 106 3.19 -3.84 -10.24
C VAL A 106 4.14 -2.65 -10.36
N VAL A 107 4.12 -1.73 -9.40
CA VAL A 107 4.98 -0.54 -9.42
C VAL A 107 6.47 -0.91 -9.42
N LEU A 108 6.83 -2.01 -8.78
CA LEU A 108 8.19 -2.54 -8.72
C LEU A 108 8.60 -3.36 -9.95
N GLY A 109 7.73 -3.53 -10.95
CA GLY A 109 8.00 -4.32 -12.16
C GLY A 109 7.89 -5.83 -11.98
N ASN A 110 7.46 -6.30 -10.80
CA ASN A 110 7.38 -7.72 -10.44
C ASN A 110 6.01 -8.33 -10.84
N MET A 111 5.75 -8.36 -12.15
CA MET A 111 4.44 -8.75 -12.70
C MET A 111 3.99 -10.16 -12.33
N GLU A 112 4.91 -11.12 -12.31
CA GLU A 112 4.61 -12.50 -11.93
C GLU A 112 4.09 -12.58 -10.48
N SER A 113 4.82 -11.95 -9.55
CA SER A 113 4.41 -11.89 -8.14
C SER A 113 3.08 -11.16 -7.99
N ALA A 114 2.90 -10.00 -8.65
CA ALA A 114 1.65 -9.26 -8.61
C ALA A 114 0.46 -10.11 -9.06
N SER A 115 0.63 -10.82 -10.18
CA SER A 115 -0.39 -11.71 -10.74
C SER A 115 -0.76 -12.85 -9.79
N ALA A 116 0.23 -13.48 -9.15
CA ALA A 116 0.01 -14.52 -8.14
C ALA A 116 -0.74 -13.98 -6.90
N ILE A 117 -0.32 -12.84 -6.39
CA ILE A 117 -0.89 -12.20 -5.19
C ILE A 117 -2.35 -11.78 -5.44
N PHE A 118 -2.65 -11.18 -6.59
CA PHE A 118 -4.03 -10.83 -6.95
C PHE A 118 -4.94 -12.05 -7.08
N ARG A 119 -4.44 -13.15 -7.66
CA ARG A 119 -5.21 -14.41 -7.76
C ARG A 119 -5.49 -15.02 -6.38
N ALA A 120 -4.53 -14.96 -5.46
CA ALA A 120 -4.73 -15.42 -4.08
C ALA A 120 -5.82 -14.60 -3.38
N GLY A 121 -5.75 -13.27 -3.44
CA GLY A 121 -6.80 -12.39 -2.91
C GLY A 121 -8.17 -12.66 -3.53
N LEU A 122 -8.22 -12.85 -4.86
CA LEU A 122 -9.47 -13.13 -5.58
C LEU A 122 -10.10 -14.46 -5.18
N ALA A 123 -9.28 -15.50 -4.94
CA ALA A 123 -9.78 -16.79 -4.49
C ALA A 123 -10.48 -16.67 -3.14
N ILE A 124 -9.87 -15.94 -2.19
CA ILE A 124 -10.44 -15.69 -0.86
C ILE A 124 -11.73 -14.86 -0.97
N GLU A 125 -11.68 -13.75 -1.69
CA GLU A 125 -12.84 -12.85 -1.80
C GLU A 125 -14.02 -13.52 -2.54
N ARG A 126 -13.77 -14.34 -3.56
CA ARG A 126 -14.84 -15.08 -4.25
C ARG A 126 -15.54 -16.10 -3.35
N GLN A 127 -14.78 -16.75 -2.46
CA GLN A 127 -15.37 -17.66 -1.48
C GLN A 127 -16.23 -16.91 -0.45
N ARG A 128 -15.81 -15.70 -0.07
CA ARG A 128 -16.52 -14.85 0.89
C ARG A 128 -17.75 -14.17 0.29
N ASN A 129 -17.58 -13.48 -0.84
CA ASN A 129 -18.61 -12.76 -1.56
C ASN A 129 -18.24 -12.62 -3.06
N PRO A 130 -18.74 -13.50 -3.94
CA PRO A 130 -18.38 -13.50 -5.35
C PRO A 130 -18.90 -12.28 -6.13
N GLN A 131 -19.82 -11.51 -5.57
CA GLN A 131 -20.42 -10.31 -6.18
C GLN A 131 -19.83 -9.01 -5.64
N SER A 132 -18.76 -9.06 -4.85
CA SER A 132 -18.17 -7.85 -4.26
C SER A 132 -17.42 -7.00 -5.30
N ASP A 133 -17.38 -5.70 -5.07
CA ASP A 133 -16.59 -4.76 -5.88
C ASP A 133 -15.11 -5.12 -5.89
N LEU A 134 -14.61 -5.71 -4.79
CA LEU A 134 -13.22 -6.14 -4.67
C LEU A 134 -12.91 -7.31 -5.62
N CYS A 135 -13.83 -8.27 -5.81
CA CYS A 135 -13.69 -9.27 -6.86
C CYS A 135 -13.52 -8.60 -8.23
N GLY A 136 -14.34 -7.60 -8.53
CA GLY A 136 -14.27 -6.82 -9.77
C GLY A 136 -12.91 -6.12 -9.94
N SER A 137 -12.43 -5.47 -8.89
CA SER A 137 -11.13 -4.78 -8.88
C SER A 137 -9.98 -5.74 -9.13
N LEU A 138 -9.94 -6.87 -8.41
CA LEU A 138 -8.89 -7.88 -8.54
C LEU A 138 -8.88 -8.52 -9.94
N MET A 139 -10.04 -8.87 -10.49
CA MET A 139 -10.15 -9.40 -11.86
C MET A 139 -9.61 -8.40 -12.88
N LYS A 140 -9.98 -7.12 -12.76
CA LYS A 140 -9.49 -6.06 -13.64
C LYS A 140 -7.97 -5.94 -13.57
N ARG A 141 -7.38 -5.97 -12.37
CA ARG A 141 -5.92 -5.91 -12.20
C ARG A 141 -5.22 -7.10 -12.83
N ILE A 142 -5.75 -8.32 -12.65
CA ILE A 142 -5.21 -9.53 -13.28
C ILE A 142 -5.25 -9.42 -14.81
N SER A 143 -6.30 -8.83 -15.40
CA SER A 143 -6.39 -8.68 -16.86
C SER A 143 -5.45 -7.64 -17.47
N LEU A 144 -4.87 -6.77 -16.65
CA LEU A 144 -3.99 -5.69 -17.10
C LEU A 144 -2.49 -6.03 -16.95
N ILE A 145 -2.17 -7.22 -16.40
CA ILE A 145 -0.82 -7.76 -16.27
C ILE A 145 -0.65 -8.89 -17.28
#